data_AF-A0A3M1UFM4-F1
#
_entry.id   AF-A0A3M1UFM4-F1
#
_cell.length_a   1.000
_cell.length_b   1.000
_cell.length_c   1.000
_cell.angle_alpha   90.00
_cell.angle_beta   90.00
_cell.angle_gamma   90.00
#
_symmetry.space_group_name_H-M   'P 1'
#
loop_
_entity.id
_entity.type
_entity.pdbx_description
1 polymer ?
#
loop_
_entity_poly.entity_id
_entity_poly.type
_entity_poly.pdbx_seq_one_letter_code
_entity_poly.pdbx_strand_id
1 'polypeptide(L)'
;IQEHIEVYGADNEQRLTGLHETQSIDKFSYGISDRGASIRIPIATVQNGWKGYLEDRRPNSAADPYKVAARIIKTVKSVKV
;
A
#
# COMPACT_ATOMS: atom_id res chain seq x y z
N ILE A 1 2.48 -8.55 6.16
CA ILE A 1 2.52 -7.08 6.39
C ILE A 1 3.96 -6.65 6.62
N GLN A 2 4.63 -7.21 7.62
CA GLN A 2 6.00 -6.89 8.04
C GLN A 2 7.03 -6.85 6.90
N GLU A 3 7.09 -7.87 6.05
CA GLU A 3 8.05 -7.91 4.92
C GLU A 3 7.94 -6.73 3.93
N HIS A 4 6.78 -6.09 3.83
CA HIS A 4 6.63 -4.86 3.04
C HIS A 4 7.08 -3.64 3.82
N ILE A 5 6.65 -3.52 5.08
CA ILE A 5 7.01 -2.40 5.96
C ILE A 5 8.53 -2.26 6.11
N GLU A 6 9.25 -3.38 6.22
CA GLU A 6 10.73 -3.43 6.32
C GLU A 6 11.46 -2.74 5.15
N VAL A 7 10.83 -2.63 3.98
CA VAL A 7 11.43 -2.00 2.79
C VAL A 7 10.74 -0.69 2.39
N TYR A 8 9.75 -0.24 3.17
CA TYR A 8 8.91 0.92 2.86
C TYR A 8 9.43 2.24 3.45
N GLY A 9 10.72 2.25 3.80
CA GLY A 9 11.47 3.39 4.31
C GLY A 9 11.61 3.38 5.84
N ALA A 10 12.68 4.01 6.33
CA ALA A 10 12.96 4.12 7.75
C ALA A 10 11.91 4.99 8.47
N ASP A 11 11.75 4.76 9.77
CA ASP A 11 10.89 5.54 10.68
C ASP A 11 9.42 5.66 10.23
N ASN A 12 8.93 4.68 9.47
CA ASN A 12 7.60 4.73 8.89
C ASN A 12 6.48 4.63 9.95
N GLU A 13 6.78 4.12 11.14
CA GLU A 13 5.90 4.09 12.31
C GLU A 13 5.51 5.48 12.81
N GLN A 14 6.37 6.48 12.61
CA GLN A 14 6.07 7.87 12.95
C GLN A 14 5.00 8.46 12.01
N ARG A 15 4.89 7.92 10.78
CA ARG A 15 3.94 8.36 9.75
C ARG A 15 2.66 7.52 9.75
N LEU A 16 2.78 6.19 9.80
CA LEU A 16 1.70 5.22 9.73
C LEU A 16 1.03 5.03 11.10
N THR A 17 0.34 6.07 11.56
CA THR A 17 -0.28 6.12 12.90
C THR A 17 -1.77 5.78 12.88
N GLY A 18 -2.39 5.74 11.69
CA GLY A 18 -3.85 5.67 11.55
C GLY A 18 -4.52 7.05 11.55
N LEU A 19 -3.75 8.11 11.72
CA LEU A 19 -4.18 9.51 11.61
C LEU A 19 -3.72 10.10 10.27
N HIS A 20 -4.25 11.28 9.93
CA HIS A 20 -3.77 12.08 8.79
C HIS A 20 -3.72 11.33 7.45
N GLU A 21 -4.83 10.66 7.09
CA GLU A 21 -4.94 9.92 5.83
C GLU A 21 -3.92 8.77 5.69
N THR A 22 -3.61 8.10 6.79
CA THR A 22 -2.79 6.89 6.83
C THR A 22 -3.48 5.77 7.61
N GLN A 23 -2.99 4.54 7.44
CA GLN A 23 -3.35 3.41 8.30
C GLN A 23 -2.27 3.21 9.37
N SER A 24 -2.64 2.62 10.52
CA SER A 24 -1.67 2.19 11.53
C SER A 24 -0.71 1.15 10.95
N ILE A 25 0.59 1.25 11.28
CA ILE A 25 1.66 0.39 10.74
C ILE A 25 1.42 -1.10 10.96
N ASP A 26 0.74 -1.45 12.05
CA ASP A 26 0.45 -2.83 12.45
C ASP A 26 -0.83 -3.39 11.83
N LYS A 27 -1.58 -2.55 11.11
CA LYS A 27 -2.86 -2.92 10.48
C LYS A 27 -2.75 -2.88 8.97
N PHE A 28 -3.47 -3.79 8.33
CA PHE A 28 -3.65 -3.78 6.89
C PHE A 28 -5.12 -3.67 6.55
N SER A 29 -5.46 -2.70 5.71
CA SER A 29 -6.80 -2.49 5.20
C SER A 29 -6.76 -2.04 3.74
N TYR A 30 -7.85 -2.31 3.01
CA TYR A 30 -8.06 -1.79 1.67
C TYR A 30 -9.49 -1.30 1.52
N GLY A 31 -9.70 -0.30 0.69
CA GLY A 31 -11.04 0.29 0.51
C GLY A 31 -11.20 1.06 -0.80
N ILE A 32 -12.44 1.11 -1.29
CA ILE A 32 -12.80 1.89 -2.47
C ILE A 32 -12.82 3.37 -2.09
N SER A 33 -11.98 4.16 -2.76
CA SER A 33 -11.76 5.58 -2.49
C SER A 33 -11.32 5.91 -1.06
N ASP A 34 -10.92 4.93 -0.26
CA ASP A 34 -10.55 5.13 1.13
C ASP A 34 -9.10 5.61 1.27
N ARG A 35 -8.92 6.85 1.75
CA ARG A 35 -7.61 7.43 2.05
C ARG A 35 -7.13 7.13 3.48
N GLY A 36 -7.89 6.43 4.31
CA GLY A 36 -7.41 5.87 5.58
C GLY A 36 -6.87 4.44 5.44
N ALA A 37 -7.08 3.81 4.29
CA ALA A 37 -6.66 2.44 4.03
C ALA A 37 -5.16 2.34 3.69
N SER A 38 -4.59 1.15 3.93
CA SER A 38 -3.24 0.80 3.47
C SER A 38 -3.16 0.76 1.94
N ILE A 39 -4.14 0.14 1.30
CA ILE A 39 -4.31 0.13 -0.16
C ILE A 39 -5.59 0.87 -0.52
N ARG A 40 -5.48 1.91 -1.34
CA ARG A 40 -6.64 2.58 -1.91
C ARG A 40 -6.98 2.00 -3.27
N ILE A 41 -8.26 1.75 -3.49
CA ILE A 41 -8.81 1.36 -4.79
C ILE A 41 -9.49 2.59 -5.39
N PRO A 42 -8.93 3.21 -6.45
CA PRO A 42 -9.59 4.33 -7.13
C PRO A 42 -10.99 3.94 -7.61
N ILE A 43 -11.97 4.84 -7.46
CA ILE A 43 -13.35 4.57 -7.92
C ILE A 43 -13.41 4.21 -9.40
N ALA A 44 -12.54 4.80 -10.23
CA ALA A 44 -12.44 4.51 -11.65
C ALA A 44 -12.09 3.04 -11.92
N THR A 45 -11.26 2.40 -11.09
CA THR A 45 -10.95 0.96 -11.22
C THR A 45 -12.23 0.13 -11.10
N VAL A 46 -13.10 0.46 -10.13
CA VAL A 46 -14.37 -0.24 -9.91
C VAL A 46 -15.37 0.05 -11.03
N GLN A 47 -15.52 1.32 -11.41
CA GLN A 47 -16.42 1.76 -12.48
C GLN A 47 -16.04 1.18 -13.85
N ASN A 48 -14.76 0.89 -14.08
CA ASN A 48 -14.25 0.28 -15.32
C ASN A 48 -14.23 -1.26 -15.25
N GLY A 49 -15.06 -1.88 -14.42
CA GLY A 49 -15.16 -3.35 -14.34
C GLY A 49 -13.90 -3.99 -13.76
N TRP A 50 -13.34 -3.39 -12.69
CA TRP A 50 -12.11 -3.81 -12.03
C TRP A 50 -10.85 -3.72 -12.90
N LYS A 51 -10.88 -2.90 -13.95
CA LYS A 51 -9.72 -2.59 -14.80
C LYS A 51 -9.15 -1.24 -14.41
N GLY A 52 -7.93 -1.23 -13.89
CA GLY A 52 -7.27 -0.02 -13.40
C GLY A 52 -6.04 -0.36 -12.56
N TYR A 53 -5.86 0.37 -11.47
CA TYR A 53 -4.73 0.19 -10.56
C TYR A 53 -5.16 0.18 -9.10
N LEU A 54 -4.25 -0.27 -8.24
CA LEU A 54 -4.32 -0.19 -6.79
C LEU A 54 -3.20 0.75 -6.32
N GLU A 55 -3.48 1.56 -5.30
CA GLU A 55 -2.52 2.53 -4.74
C GLU A 55 -2.05 2.03 -3.37
N ASP A 56 -0.79 1.59 -3.25
CA ASP A 56 -0.17 1.27 -1.96
C ASP A 56 0.34 2.55 -1.29
N ARG A 57 -0.28 2.93 -0.17
CA ARG A 57 -0.04 4.23 0.51
C ARG A 57 0.92 4.11 1.69
N ARG A 58 1.48 2.92 1.90
CA ARG A 58 2.40 2.60 3.00
C ARG A 58 3.87 2.96 2.76
N PRO A 59 4.42 3.04 1.53
CA PRO A 59 5.78 3.55 1.33
C PRO A 59 5.90 5.01 1.77
N ASN A 60 7.01 5.38 2.43
CA ASN A 60 7.32 6.77 2.76
C ASN A 60 8.33 7.40 1.79
N SER A 61 8.63 8.68 1.96
CA SER A 61 9.51 9.46 1.09
C SER A 61 10.98 9.04 1.11
N ALA A 62 11.42 8.31 2.15
CA ALA A 62 12.78 7.78 2.26
C ALA A 62 12.90 6.35 1.71
N ALA A 63 11.81 5.76 1.21
CA ALA A 63 11.81 4.40 0.70
C ALA A 63 12.65 4.27 -0.59
N ASP A 64 13.42 3.18 -0.68
CA ASP A 64 14.12 2.83 -1.91
C ASP A 64 13.11 2.33 -2.95
N PRO A 65 12.91 3.04 -4.07
CA PRO A 65 11.88 2.70 -5.05
C PRO A 65 12.11 1.31 -5.68
N TYR A 66 13.35 0.85 -5.80
CA TYR A 66 13.65 -0.45 -6.36
C TYR A 66 13.24 -1.57 -5.41
N LYS A 67 13.50 -1.42 -4.11
CA LYS A 67 13.09 -2.42 -3.11
C LYS A 67 11.57 -2.47 -2.97
N VAL A 68 10.91 -1.32 -2.95
CA VAL A 68 9.44 -1.24 -2.90
C VAL A 68 8.83 -1.95 -4.10
N ALA A 69 9.25 -1.60 -5.32
CA ALA A 69 8.73 -2.20 -6.54
C ALA A 69 8.98 -3.72 -6.60
N ALA A 70 10.20 -4.17 -6.27
CA ALA A 70 10.55 -5.59 -6.25
C ALA A 70 9.70 -6.37 -5.24
N ARG A 71 9.46 -5.81 -4.05
CA ARG A 71 8.64 -6.43 -3.00
C ARG A 71 7.17 -6.54 -3.41
N ILE A 72 6.61 -5.50 -4.04
CA ILE A 72 5.25 -5.51 -4.60
C ILE A 72 5.14 -6.61 -5.65
N ILE A 73 6.03 -6.62 -6.65
CA ILE A 73 6.02 -7.61 -7.75
C ILE A 73 6.12 -9.04 -7.21
N LYS A 74 7.02 -9.29 -6.25
CA LYS A 74 7.20 -10.60 -5.63
C LYS A 74 5.91 -11.10 -4.99
N THR A 75 5.22 -10.25 -4.23
CA THR A 75 3.98 -10.63 -3.55
C THR A 75 2.85 -10.86 -4.57
N VAL A 76 2.61 -9.96 -5.52
CA VAL A 76 1.51 -10.11 -6.48
C VAL A 76 1.70 -11.32 -7.42
N LYS A 77 2.94 -11.64 -7.82
CA LYS A 77 3.22 -12.81 -8.65
C LYS A 77 2.99 -14.15 -7.96
N SER A 78 2.95 -14.19 -6.63
CA SER A 78 2.65 -15.41 -5.88
C SER A 78 1.16 -15.79 -5.89
N VAL A 79 0.28 -14.86 -6.28
CA VAL A 79 -1.16 -15.09 -6.34
C VAL A 79 -1.48 -15.90 -7.60
N LYS A 80 -2.23 -17.00 -7.43
CA LYS A 80 -2.78 -17.75 -8.56
C LYS A 80 -3.95 -16.98 -9.14
N VAL A 81 -3.95 -16.81 -10.47
CA VAL A 81 -5.04 -16.21 -11.25
C VAL A 81 -6.01 -17.30 -11.67
#